data_AF-A0A2P2FZ81-F1
#
_entry.id   AF-A0A2P2FZ81-F1
#
_cell.length_a   1.000
_cell.length_b   1.000
_cell.length_c   1.000
_cell.angle_alpha   90.00
_cell.angle_beta   90.00
_cell.angle_gamma   90.00
#
_symmetry.space_group_name_H-M   'P 1'
#
loop_
_entity.id
_entity.type
_entity.pdbx_description
1 polymer ?
#
loop_
_entity_poly.entity_id
_entity_poly.type
_entity_poly.pdbx_seq_one_letter_code
_entity_poly.pdbx_strand_id
1 'polypeptide(L)'
;MRRLLRGGRVVDPDTPVDGSEEVAIATGETGAAMHHCHVTSTAARHVDRVLAALESSRSAGSRVTVEAYPYGAGCTAAGAFFLDPSRVVLLETGERIADEARLRHVRAEMPGAPCLLESLDEQDPGERPLLHRPVAFPTRSLRATRCRRTGPTAPARAPDGRFRRVGRPTRARRGRSRNRFG
;
A
#
# COMPACT_ATOMS: atom_id res chain seq x y z
N MET A 1 15.53 25.02 -18.38
CA MET A 1 15.59 23.65 -18.95
C MET A 1 14.60 22.80 -18.15
N ARG A 2 13.50 22.30 -18.73
CA ARG A 2 12.51 21.49 -17.98
C ARG A 2 12.97 20.03 -17.96
N ARG A 3 13.44 19.52 -16.81
CA ARG A 3 13.55 18.06 -16.60
C ARG A 3 12.13 17.50 -16.45
N LEU A 4 11.81 16.51 -17.28
CA LEU A 4 10.62 15.69 -17.10
C LEU A 4 10.83 14.82 -15.84
N LEU A 5 9.84 14.71 -14.96
CA LEU A 5 9.87 13.81 -13.80
C LEU A 5 10.12 12.37 -14.26
N ARG A 6 11.15 11.70 -13.74
CA ARG A 6 11.55 10.33 -14.15
C ARG A 6 11.29 9.25 -13.09
N GLY A 7 10.58 9.60 -12.02
CA GLY A 7 10.52 8.82 -10.78
C GLY A 7 9.94 7.41 -10.87
N GLY A 8 10.65 6.44 -10.31
CA GLY A 8 10.18 5.09 -9.98
C GLY A 8 9.85 4.92 -8.49
N ARG A 9 9.39 3.72 -8.08
CA ARG A 9 9.16 3.37 -6.67
C ARG A 9 10.49 3.07 -5.98
N VAL A 10 10.70 3.58 -4.77
CA VAL A 10 11.92 3.42 -3.97
C VAL A 10 11.99 2.08 -3.23
N VAL A 11 11.32 1.05 -3.73
CA VAL A 11 11.29 -0.24 -3.02
C VAL A 11 12.55 -1.06 -3.32
N ASP A 12 13.23 -0.72 -4.41
CA ASP A 12 14.49 -1.30 -4.83
C ASP A 12 15.62 -0.26 -4.59
N PRO A 13 16.66 -0.57 -3.79
CA PRO A 13 17.79 0.34 -3.55
C PRO A 13 18.55 0.72 -4.82
N ASP A 14 18.49 -0.10 -5.86
CA ASP A 14 19.14 0.16 -7.16
C ASP A 14 18.26 1.01 -8.09
N THR A 15 17.09 1.47 -7.62
CA THR A 15 16.21 2.35 -8.40
C THR A 15 16.97 3.63 -8.76
N PRO A 16 17.30 3.86 -10.05
CA PRO A 16 18.20 4.94 -10.45
C PRO A 16 17.59 6.33 -10.29
N VAL A 17 16.25 6.41 -10.14
CA VAL A 17 15.52 7.66 -9.90
C VAL A 17 14.46 7.45 -8.84
N ASP A 18 14.68 8.02 -7.65
CA ASP A 18 13.70 8.07 -6.57
C ASP A 18 12.63 9.12 -6.89
N GLY A 19 11.39 8.68 -7.12
CA GLY A 19 10.29 9.60 -7.42
C GLY A 19 10.00 10.62 -6.31
N SER A 20 10.39 10.33 -5.07
CA SER A 20 10.27 11.25 -3.94
C SER A 20 11.33 12.35 -3.98
N GLU A 21 12.56 12.03 -4.39
CA GLU A 21 13.62 13.03 -4.63
C GLU A 21 13.24 13.94 -5.79
N GLU A 22 12.64 13.39 -6.85
CA GLU A 22 12.13 14.18 -7.99
C GLU A 22 11.02 15.16 -7.55
N VAL A 23 10.13 14.77 -6.64
CA VAL A 23 9.13 15.69 -6.06
C VAL A 23 9.80 16.82 -5.28
N ALA A 24 10.83 16.51 -4.48
CA ALA A 24 11.59 17.50 -3.73
C ALA A 24 12.31 18.50 -4.66
N ILE A 25 12.96 18.01 -5.72
CA ILE A 25 13.64 18.83 -6.73
C ILE A 25 12.62 19.70 -7.47
N ALA A 26 11.57 19.10 -8.02
CA ALA A 26 10.61 19.81 -8.84
C ALA A 26 9.86 20.89 -8.03
N THR A 27 9.63 20.66 -6.75
CA THR A 27 9.08 21.69 -5.86
C THR A 27 10.04 22.87 -5.71
N GLY A 28 11.32 22.59 -5.44
CA GLY A 28 12.34 23.64 -5.29
C GLY A 28 12.56 24.44 -6.57
N GLU A 29 12.58 23.78 -7.73
CA GLU A 29 12.80 24.44 -9.03
C GLU A 29 11.60 25.29 -9.48
N THR A 30 10.38 24.92 -9.11
CA THR A 30 9.16 25.55 -9.65
C THR A 30 8.41 26.42 -8.66
N GLY A 31 8.64 26.25 -7.36
CA GLY A 31 7.84 26.86 -6.28
C GLY A 31 6.39 26.34 -6.19
N ALA A 32 6.03 25.34 -7.00
CA ALA A 32 4.69 24.73 -6.98
C ALA A 32 4.44 24.04 -5.64
N ALA A 33 3.20 24.05 -5.15
CA ALA A 33 2.86 23.16 -4.03
C ALA A 33 2.75 21.72 -4.55
N MET A 34 3.46 20.78 -3.94
CA MET A 34 3.43 19.37 -4.33
C MET A 34 2.99 18.48 -3.17
N HIS A 35 2.38 17.37 -3.53
CA HIS A 35 1.90 16.36 -2.59
C HIS A 35 2.48 15.00 -2.95
N HIS A 36 3.25 14.42 -2.03
CA HIS A 36 3.80 13.07 -2.18
C HIS A 36 2.79 12.04 -1.66
N CYS A 37 2.08 11.38 -2.58
CA CYS A 37 1.08 10.37 -2.24
C CYS A 37 1.73 9.09 -1.67
N HIS A 38 1.09 8.53 -0.63
CA HIS A 38 1.30 7.16 -0.14
C HIS A 38 2.75 6.80 0.24
N VAL A 39 3.47 7.72 0.90
CA VAL A 39 4.91 7.63 1.21
C VAL A 39 5.28 6.31 1.89
N THR A 40 4.44 5.79 2.80
CA THR A 40 4.64 4.49 3.48
C THR A 40 4.85 3.34 2.48
N SER A 41 4.02 3.30 1.43
CA SER A 41 4.02 2.20 0.45
C SER A 41 4.97 2.41 -0.73
N THR A 42 5.36 3.66 -1.00
CA THR A 42 6.30 3.98 -2.09
C THR A 42 7.75 3.95 -1.61
N ALA A 43 8.01 4.26 -0.33
CA ALA A 43 9.33 4.26 0.26
C ALA A 43 9.67 2.94 1.00
N ALA A 44 8.68 2.26 1.59
CA ALA A 44 8.87 1.01 2.33
C ALA A 44 10.05 1.10 3.33
N ARG A 45 11.09 0.28 3.18
CA ARG A 45 12.28 0.28 4.05
C ARG A 45 13.17 1.51 3.90
N HIS A 46 13.00 2.30 2.84
CA HIS A 46 13.76 3.52 2.56
C HIS A 46 13.09 4.79 3.07
N VAL A 47 12.06 4.64 3.92
CA VAL A 47 11.25 5.75 4.43
C VAL A 47 12.06 6.85 5.10
N ASP A 48 13.11 6.50 5.85
CA ASP A 48 13.93 7.49 6.54
C ASP A 48 14.65 8.42 5.56
N ARG A 49 15.25 7.84 4.51
CA ARG A 49 15.91 8.60 3.45
C ARG A 49 14.92 9.52 2.73
N VAL A 50 13.77 8.98 2.36
CA VAL A 50 12.73 9.73 1.64
C VAL A 50 12.20 10.90 2.48
N LEU A 51 11.87 10.67 3.75
CA LEU A 51 11.39 11.72 4.63
C LEU A 51 12.46 12.78 4.88
N ALA A 52 13.74 12.40 4.99
CA ALA A 52 14.84 13.35 5.14
C ALA A 52 15.01 14.26 3.90
N ALA A 53 14.86 13.72 2.69
CA ALA A 53 14.91 14.50 1.46
C ALA A 53 13.74 15.49 1.37
N LEU A 54 12.52 15.04 1.69
CA LEU A 54 11.33 15.88 1.69
C LEU A 54 11.40 16.96 2.79
N GLU A 55 11.92 16.66 3.97
CA GLU A 55 12.12 17.64 5.04
C GLU A 55 13.21 18.65 4.71
N SER A 56 14.29 18.23 4.03
CA SER A 56 15.32 19.14 3.55
C SER A 56 14.76 20.14 2.53
N SER A 57 13.93 19.66 1.59
CA SER A 57 13.22 20.51 0.64
C SER A 57 12.31 21.52 1.37
N ARG A 58 11.53 21.07 2.36
CA ARG A 58 10.67 21.93 3.18
C ARG A 58 11.44 22.99 3.94
N SER A 59 12.56 22.60 4.55
CA SER A 59 13.46 23.50 5.28
C SER A 59 14.04 24.60 4.37
N ALA A 60 14.20 24.31 3.08
CA ALA A 60 14.59 25.27 2.06
C ALA A 60 13.42 26.16 1.54
N GLY A 61 12.24 26.09 2.16
CA GLY A 61 11.07 26.91 1.83
C GLY A 61 10.07 26.26 0.88
N SER A 62 10.28 25.00 0.49
CA SER A 62 9.39 24.28 -0.43
C SER A 62 8.06 23.89 0.21
N ARG A 63 6.97 23.97 -0.56
CA ARG A 63 5.62 23.59 -0.13
C ARG A 63 5.31 22.13 -0.48
N VAL A 64 5.93 21.22 0.24
CA VAL A 64 5.71 19.77 0.10
C VAL A 64 4.88 19.23 1.25
N THR A 65 3.87 18.42 0.93
CA THR A 65 3.08 17.64 1.89
C THR A 65 3.15 16.15 1.54
N VAL A 66 2.81 15.26 2.47
CA VAL A 66 2.86 13.80 2.25
C VAL A 66 1.55 13.13 2.66
N GLU A 67 1.19 12.02 2.02
CA GLU A 67 0.13 11.12 2.47
C GLU A 67 0.74 9.82 2.99
N ALA A 68 0.39 9.41 4.20
CA ALA A 68 0.86 8.17 4.81
C ALA A 68 -0.28 7.17 5.02
N TYR A 69 0.01 5.89 4.78
CA TYR A 69 -0.84 4.79 5.24
C TYR A 69 -0.40 4.37 6.64
N PRO A 70 -1.36 4.04 7.54
CA PRO A 70 -1.05 3.50 8.86
C PRO A 70 -0.76 1.98 8.82
N TYR A 71 -0.56 1.42 7.62
CA TYR A 71 -0.34 -0.02 7.38
C TYR A 71 0.75 -0.24 6.34
N GLY A 72 1.36 -1.42 6.39
CA GLY A 72 2.57 -1.77 5.64
C GLY A 72 2.35 -2.21 4.19
N ALA A 73 1.27 -1.77 3.54
CA ALA A 73 0.90 -2.22 2.20
C ALA A 73 0.44 -1.07 1.31
N GLY A 74 0.80 -1.13 0.03
CA GLY A 74 0.22 -0.27 -1.02
C GLY A 74 -1.03 -0.89 -1.63
N CYS A 75 -1.72 -0.13 -2.48
CA CYS A 75 -2.81 -0.67 -3.29
C CYS A 75 -2.75 -0.22 -4.73
N THR A 76 -2.95 -1.17 -5.65
CA THR A 76 -2.91 -0.95 -7.10
C THR A 76 -3.80 -1.97 -7.82
N ALA A 77 -3.88 -1.89 -9.15
CA ALA A 77 -4.54 -2.90 -9.96
C ALA A 77 -3.57 -4.06 -10.27
N ALA A 78 -4.08 -5.28 -10.37
CA ALA A 78 -3.30 -6.49 -10.67
C ALA A 78 -2.53 -6.42 -12.00
N GLY A 79 -3.01 -5.59 -12.94
CA GLY A 79 -2.36 -5.27 -14.22
C GLY A 79 -1.08 -4.44 -14.10
N ALA A 80 -0.74 -3.90 -12.93
CA ALA A 80 0.49 -3.13 -12.75
C ALA A 80 1.73 -3.99 -13.07
N PHE A 81 2.65 -3.45 -13.88
CA PHE A 81 3.78 -4.22 -14.42
C PHE A 81 4.80 -4.63 -13.33
N PHE A 82 4.98 -3.79 -12.32
CA PHE A 82 6.03 -3.94 -11.30
C PHE A 82 5.70 -4.92 -10.15
N LEU A 83 4.60 -5.66 -10.25
CA LEU A 83 4.17 -6.55 -9.16
C LEU A 83 5.05 -7.79 -9.07
N ASP A 84 5.52 -8.07 -7.86
CA ASP A 84 6.11 -9.34 -7.45
C ASP A 84 5.00 -10.23 -6.87
N PRO A 85 4.74 -11.42 -7.43
CA PRO A 85 3.70 -12.34 -6.98
C PRO A 85 3.68 -12.58 -5.46
N SER A 86 4.86 -12.71 -4.83
CA SER A 86 4.99 -13.06 -3.42
C SER A 86 4.36 -12.05 -2.46
N ARG A 87 4.16 -10.82 -2.94
CA ARG A 87 3.68 -9.66 -2.18
C ARG A 87 2.23 -9.28 -2.51
N VAL A 88 1.60 -9.96 -3.48
CA VAL A 88 0.28 -9.59 -3.98
C VAL A 88 -0.82 -10.36 -3.24
N VAL A 89 -1.80 -9.61 -2.74
CA VAL A 89 -3.06 -10.15 -2.20
C VAL A 89 -4.23 -9.50 -2.92
N LEU A 90 -5.07 -10.29 -3.57
CA LEU A 90 -6.29 -9.78 -4.23
C LEU A 90 -7.28 -9.28 -3.18
N LEU A 91 -7.79 -8.06 -3.36
CA LEU A 91 -8.64 -7.43 -2.34
C LEU A 91 -9.96 -8.19 -2.13
N GLU A 92 -10.59 -8.57 -3.24
CA GLU A 92 -11.96 -9.11 -3.20
C GLU A 92 -12.00 -10.52 -2.61
N THR A 93 -11.04 -11.36 -2.98
CA THR A 93 -10.99 -12.76 -2.55
C THR A 93 -10.10 -12.99 -1.32
N GLY A 94 -9.20 -12.06 -1.01
CA GLY A 94 -8.14 -12.27 -0.02
C GLY A 94 -7.07 -13.26 -0.47
N GLU A 95 -7.09 -13.68 -1.74
CA GLU A 95 -6.14 -14.64 -2.29
C GLU A 95 -4.73 -14.02 -2.33
N ARG A 96 -3.76 -14.69 -1.70
CA ARG A 96 -2.35 -14.41 -1.94
C ARG A 96 -1.93 -15.12 -3.22
N ILE A 97 -1.34 -14.36 -4.15
CA ILE A 97 -0.84 -14.91 -5.39
C ILE A 97 0.35 -15.84 -5.08
N ALA A 98 0.26 -17.08 -5.57
CA ALA A 98 1.24 -18.11 -5.26
C ALA A 98 2.54 -17.93 -6.06
N ASP A 99 2.43 -17.57 -7.33
CA ASP A 99 3.54 -17.53 -8.27
C ASP A 99 3.24 -16.64 -9.49
N GLU A 100 4.23 -16.52 -10.38
CA GLU A 100 4.14 -15.72 -11.61
C GLU A 100 3.10 -16.26 -12.60
N ALA A 101 2.87 -17.58 -12.64
CA ALA A 101 1.86 -18.15 -13.52
C ALA A 101 0.45 -17.72 -13.10
N ARG A 102 0.17 -17.74 -11.78
CA ARG A 102 -1.07 -17.24 -11.23
C ARG A 102 -1.22 -15.73 -11.44
N LEU A 103 -0.15 -14.94 -11.23
CA LEU A 103 -0.19 -13.49 -11.49
C LEU A 103 -0.52 -13.19 -12.95
N ARG A 104 0.13 -13.88 -13.90
CA ARG A 104 -0.13 -13.73 -15.34
C ARG A 104 -1.58 -14.06 -15.69
N HIS A 105 -2.13 -15.14 -15.13
CA HIS A 105 -3.52 -15.49 -15.34
C HIS A 105 -4.47 -14.40 -14.82
N VAL A 106 -4.27 -13.89 -13.61
CA VAL A 106 -5.09 -12.80 -13.06
C VAL A 106 -4.96 -11.53 -13.91
N ARG A 107 -3.77 -11.20 -14.41
CA ARG A 107 -3.56 -10.06 -15.32
C ARG A 107 -4.31 -10.21 -16.64
N ALA A 108 -4.42 -11.42 -17.18
CA ALA A 108 -5.15 -11.68 -18.41
C ALA A 108 -6.66 -11.56 -18.22
N GLU A 109 -7.20 -12.17 -17.16
CA GLU A 109 -8.65 -12.22 -16.92
C GLU A 109 -9.18 -10.93 -16.29
N MET A 110 -8.45 -10.34 -15.35
CA MET A 110 -8.92 -9.25 -14.50
C MET A 110 -7.81 -8.23 -14.22
N PRO A 111 -7.26 -7.56 -15.24
CA PRO A 111 -6.16 -6.59 -15.06
C PRO A 111 -6.53 -5.43 -14.13
N GLY A 112 -7.82 -5.07 -14.06
CA GLY A 112 -8.34 -4.02 -13.17
C GLY A 112 -8.58 -4.45 -11.72
N ALA A 113 -8.43 -5.74 -11.39
CA ALA A 113 -8.71 -6.23 -10.04
C ALA A 113 -7.83 -5.51 -9.00
N PRO A 114 -8.41 -4.88 -7.97
CA PRO A 114 -7.62 -4.22 -6.94
C PRO A 114 -6.85 -5.26 -6.13
N CYS A 115 -5.59 -4.99 -5.86
CA CYS A 115 -4.73 -5.83 -5.02
C CYS A 115 -3.93 -5.00 -4.02
N LEU A 116 -3.68 -5.59 -2.86
CA LEU A 116 -2.69 -5.11 -1.91
C LEU A 116 -1.31 -5.56 -2.39
N LEU A 117 -0.34 -4.67 -2.22
CA LEU A 117 1.07 -5.00 -2.32
C LEU A 117 1.70 -4.80 -0.96
N GLU A 118 1.98 -5.90 -0.27
CA GLU A 118 2.63 -5.86 1.03
C GLU A 118 4.09 -5.42 0.90
N SER A 119 4.56 -4.60 1.83
CA SER A 119 5.91 -4.00 1.82
C SER A 119 6.58 -4.01 3.18
N LEU A 120 5.79 -3.93 4.26
CA LEU A 120 6.25 -3.98 5.65
C LEU A 120 5.33 -4.90 6.45
N ASP A 121 5.90 -5.66 7.38
CA ASP A 121 5.19 -6.50 8.33
C ASP A 121 4.86 -5.70 9.61
N GLU A 122 3.57 -5.51 9.86
CA GLU A 122 3.06 -4.81 11.04
C GLU A 122 3.31 -5.57 12.35
N GLN A 123 3.53 -6.88 12.26
CA GLN A 123 3.79 -7.74 13.41
C GLN A 123 5.28 -7.73 13.80
N ASP A 124 6.18 -7.36 12.89
CA ASP A 124 7.62 -7.28 13.17
C ASP A 124 7.94 -6.00 13.97
N PRO A 125 8.43 -6.12 15.23
CA PRO A 125 8.86 -4.97 16.02
C PRO A 125 9.95 -4.12 15.36
N GLY A 126 10.80 -4.72 14.51
CA GLY A 126 11.85 -4.02 13.76
C GLY A 126 11.31 -3.12 12.65
N GLU A 127 10.12 -3.42 12.12
CA GLU A 127 9.52 -2.67 11.00
C GLU A 127 8.46 -1.67 11.44
N ARG A 128 7.88 -1.84 12.63
CA ARG A 128 6.90 -0.88 13.21
C ARG A 128 7.37 0.57 13.19
N PRO A 129 8.64 0.92 13.52
CA PRO A 129 9.10 2.31 13.45
C PRO A 129 8.97 2.91 12.04
N LEU A 130 9.16 2.10 10.99
CA LEU A 130 9.05 2.51 9.59
C LEU A 130 7.60 2.88 9.20
N LEU A 131 6.61 2.29 9.88
CA LEU A 131 5.19 2.64 9.74
C LEU A 131 4.83 3.92 10.50
N HIS A 132 5.41 4.10 11.69
CA HIS A 132 5.10 5.23 12.56
C HIS A 132 5.70 6.56 12.06
N ARG A 133 6.90 6.54 11.47
CA ARG A 133 7.58 7.78 11.04
C ARG A 133 6.80 8.60 10.00
N PRO A 134 6.28 8.03 8.90
CA PRO A 134 5.37 8.74 7.99
C PRO A 134 4.16 9.34 8.69
N VAL A 135 3.61 8.60 9.65
CA VAL A 135 2.45 8.99 10.47
C VAL A 135 2.83 10.04 11.52
N ALA A 136 4.10 10.37 11.71
CA ALA A 136 4.56 11.46 12.56
C ALA A 136 5.04 12.68 11.76
N PHE A 137 5.23 12.54 10.44
CA PHE A 137 5.80 13.59 9.58
C PHE A 137 5.00 14.91 9.62
N PRO A 138 5.66 16.09 9.60
CA PRO A 138 4.98 17.38 9.54
C PRO A 138 4.14 17.54 8.26
N THR A 139 2.96 18.17 8.36
CA THR A 139 2.05 18.39 7.20
C THR A 139 1.61 17.12 6.45
N ARG A 140 1.63 15.98 7.14
CA ARG A 140 1.07 14.73 6.63
C ARG A 140 -0.46 14.77 6.54
N SER A 141 -1.01 14.08 5.55
CA SER A 141 -2.36 13.55 5.58
C SER A 141 -2.32 12.05 5.87
N LEU A 142 -3.35 11.54 6.57
CA LEU A 142 -3.50 10.11 6.81
C LEU A 142 -4.53 9.54 5.85
N ARG A 143 -4.21 8.41 5.23
CA ARG A 143 -5.16 7.68 4.39
C ARG A 143 -5.41 6.29 4.91
N ALA A 144 -6.66 6.05 5.29
CA ALA A 144 -7.14 4.75 5.73
C ALA A 144 -7.80 3.93 4.60
N THR A 145 -8.37 4.59 3.59
CA THR A 145 -9.56 4.03 2.90
C THR A 145 -9.37 3.60 1.44
N ARG A 146 -8.15 3.45 0.91
CA ARG A 146 -8.06 2.91 -0.47
C ARG A 146 -8.38 1.42 -0.49
N CYS A 147 -7.71 0.64 0.36
CA CYS A 147 -7.75 -0.82 0.30
C CYS A 147 -7.50 -1.45 1.68
N ARG A 148 -8.27 -1.08 2.71
CA ARG A 148 -8.13 -1.73 4.01
C ARG A 148 -8.63 -3.17 3.91
N ARG A 149 -7.79 -4.15 4.24
CA ARG A 149 -8.23 -5.53 4.45
C ARG A 149 -9.24 -5.53 5.61
N THR A 150 -10.52 -5.79 5.31
CA THR A 150 -11.59 -5.87 6.32
C THR A 150 -11.77 -7.29 6.89
N GLY A 151 -11.02 -8.27 6.39
CA GLY A 151 -11.01 -9.66 6.88
C GLY A 151 -9.95 -9.94 7.95
N PRO A 152 -10.07 -11.05 8.70
CA PRO A 152 -9.09 -11.43 9.72
C PRO A 152 -7.70 -11.53 9.10
N THR A 153 -6.69 -11.08 9.86
CA THR A 153 -5.28 -11.30 9.57
C THR A 153 -5.08 -12.78 9.23
N ALA A 154 -4.68 -13.09 8.00
CA ALA A 154 -4.32 -14.46 7.65
C ALA A 154 -3.20 -14.91 8.62
N PRO A 155 -3.31 -16.10 9.23
CA PRO A 155 -2.26 -16.58 10.13
C PRO A 155 -0.95 -16.70 9.36
N ALA A 156 0.16 -16.48 10.08
CA ALA A 156 1.51 -16.72 9.59
C ALA A 156 1.61 -18.09 8.90
N ARG A 157 2.39 -18.12 7.81
CA ARG A 157 2.64 -19.24 6.90
C ARG A 157 2.66 -20.60 7.63
N ALA A 158 1.68 -21.47 7.36
CA ALA A 158 1.77 -22.88 7.75
C ALA A 158 2.75 -23.63 6.83
N PRO A 159 3.57 -24.58 7.32
CA PRO A 159 4.64 -25.21 6.53
C PRO A 159 4.17 -26.20 5.44
N ASP A 160 2.86 -26.43 5.26
CA ASP A 160 2.35 -27.59 4.54
C ASP A 160 1.40 -27.29 3.36
N GLY A 161 1.25 -26.01 2.96
CA GLY A 161 0.69 -25.65 1.66
C GLY A 161 -0.77 -26.04 1.39
N ARG A 162 -1.56 -26.39 2.41
CA ARG A 162 -2.98 -26.76 2.24
C ARG A 162 -3.93 -25.68 2.75
N PHE A 163 -4.80 -25.20 1.85
CA PHE A 163 -5.90 -24.30 2.17
C PHE A 163 -6.98 -25.00 3.02
N ARG A 164 -7.28 -24.46 4.20
CA ARG A 164 -8.56 -24.76 4.89
C ARG A 164 -9.65 -23.91 4.27
N ARG A 165 -10.68 -24.56 3.70
CA ARG A 165 -11.92 -23.88 3.28
C ARG A 165 -12.54 -23.18 4.50
N VAL A 166 -12.61 -21.86 4.47
CA VAL A 166 -13.39 -21.09 5.45
C VAL A 166 -14.87 -21.37 5.17
N GLY A 167 -15.56 -21.95 6.16
CA GLY A 167 -16.97 -22.30 6.07
C GLY A 167 -17.84 -21.08 5.79
N ARG A 168 -18.77 -21.22 4.84
CA ARG A 168 -19.83 -20.23 4.59
C ARG A 168 -20.58 -19.96 5.91
N PRO A 169 -20.83 -18.70 6.30
CA PRO A 169 -21.68 -18.42 7.45
C PRO A 169 -23.10 -18.92 7.14
N THR A 170 -23.61 -19.80 8.00
CA THR A 170 -24.98 -20.29 7.97
C THR A 170 -25.94 -19.11 8.19
N ARG A 171 -26.82 -18.86 7.21
CA ARG A 171 -27.93 -17.90 7.35
C ARG A 171 -28.82 -18.36 8.50
N ALA A 172 -28.81 -17.64 9.62
CA ALA A 172 -29.77 -17.83 10.70
C ALA A 172 -31.19 -17.61 10.14
N ARG A 173 -32.05 -18.64 10.26
CA ARG A 173 -33.48 -18.54 9.96
C ARG A 173 -34.10 -17.50 10.90
N ARG A 174 -34.51 -16.35 10.35
CA ARG A 174 -35.36 -15.40 11.08
C ARG A 174 -36.71 -16.08 11.35
N GLY A 175 -37.00 -16.33 12.63
CA GLY A 175 -38.30 -16.79 13.09
C GLY A 175 -39.37 -15.75 12.74
N ARG A 176 -40.47 -16.21 12.14
CA ARG A 176 -41.68 -15.43 11.93
C ARG A 176 -42.33 -15.19 13.29
N SER A 177 -42.27 -13.96 13.81
CA SER A 177 -43.19 -13.53 14.86
C SER A 177 -44.52 -13.14 14.18
N ARG A 178 -45.60 -13.77 14.65
CA ARG A 178 -46.98 -13.47 14.25
C ARG A 178 -47.48 -12.35 15.16
N ASN A 179 -47.70 -11.15 14.63
CA ASN A 179 -48.51 -10.13 15.31
C ASN A 179 -49.98 -10.56 15.24
N ARG A 180 -50.58 -10.88 16.40
CA ARG A 180 -52.03 -10.82 16.58
C ARG A 180 -52.36 -9.40 17.00
N PHE A 181 -53.23 -8.75 16.22
CA PHE A 181 -54.01 -7.61 16.68
C PHE A 181 -55.06 -8.11 17.68
N GLY A 182 -55.18 -7.40 18.79
CA GLY A 182 -56.19 -7.52 19.85
C GLY A 182 -56.15 -6.24 20.65
#